data_AF-A0A524DSI7-F1
#
_entry.id   AF-A0A524DSI7-F1
#
_cell.length_a   1.000
_cell.length_b   1.000
_cell.length_c   1.000
_cell.angle_alpha   90.00
_cell.angle_beta   90.00
_cell.angle_gamma   90.00
#
_symmetry.space_group_name_H-M   'P 1'
#
loop_
_entity.id
_entity.type
_entity.pdbx_description
1 polymer ?
#
loop_
_entity_poly.entity_id
_entity_poly.type
_entity_poly.pdbx_seq_one_letter_code
_entity_poly.pdbx_strand_id
1 'polypeptide(L)'
;MFQTDKTQYKFKTYRSDASPFFFFIDIFPLDLKMFETSHSLALAKHIKNNPIMPLPMRIDRVFNGESSVLIRPNSPVSFPLNESIVAIINPIPFLQLGIEKLLFFTEIRSHQELLRSLKPQKVKEWWENTRYLYGNLRQIEEDFSAFLKAYLYTIIKAEINEEDITGAAIEYCEIVNNICKERMLKNKILVEIKDSQESVKLYREKKTKNREKLNIVKKMEYHPELIDIEVFNFSDIRFPNKNDFNNNIIKNHESYVAKYIPLLLYDDLQECMIQNISLLEKNVTELLNPSFLLENNVIILLHSEKIEDNDLNKYNWLSDLSEVNIQGVLNSITQIIIP
;
A
#
# COMPACT_ATOMS: atom_id res chain seq x y z
N MET A 1 0.09 -40.08 27.87
CA MET A 1 0.42 -39.67 26.49
C MET A 1 -0.46 -38.46 26.20
N PHE A 2 0.06 -37.25 26.46
CA PHE A 2 -0.72 -36.03 26.23
C PHE A 2 -0.73 -35.76 24.73
N GLN A 3 -1.87 -35.98 24.08
CA GLN A 3 -2.15 -35.37 22.79
C GLN A 3 -2.14 -33.87 23.01
N THR A 4 -1.04 -33.23 22.60
CA THR A 4 -1.01 -31.79 22.39
C THR A 4 -1.94 -31.51 21.21
N ASP A 5 -3.17 -31.10 21.51
CA ASP A 5 -3.97 -30.37 20.53
C ASP A 5 -3.11 -29.20 20.04
N LYS A 6 -2.64 -29.30 18.80
CA LYS A 6 -2.00 -28.19 18.10
C LYS A 6 -3.11 -27.19 17.83
N THR A 7 -3.38 -26.30 18.78
CA THR A 7 -4.08 -25.06 18.52
C THR A 7 -3.26 -24.31 17.47
N GLN A 8 -3.67 -24.42 16.20
CA GLN A 8 -3.20 -23.57 15.14
C GLN A 8 -3.77 -22.18 15.43
N TYR A 9 -3.01 -21.35 16.14
CA TYR A 9 -3.22 -19.90 16.18
C TYR A 9 -3.08 -19.40 14.74
N LYS A 10 -4.22 -19.20 14.07
CA LYS A 10 -4.33 -18.55 12.76
C LYS A 10 -4.93 -17.18 12.99
N PHE A 11 -4.36 -16.15 12.38
CA PHE A 11 -5.07 -14.89 12.20
C PHE A 11 -6.39 -15.16 11.47
N LYS A 12 -7.50 -14.56 11.93
CA LYS A 12 -8.83 -14.79 11.37
C LYS A 12 -8.92 -14.10 10.01
N THR A 13 -8.78 -14.86 8.94
CA THR A 13 -8.97 -14.39 7.57
C THR A 13 -10.35 -14.78 7.05
N TYR A 14 -11.03 -13.86 6.36
CA TYR A 14 -12.30 -14.16 5.71
C TYR A 14 -12.00 -14.84 4.36
N ARG A 15 -12.50 -16.07 4.16
CA ARG A 15 -12.24 -16.87 2.93
C ARG A 15 -12.60 -16.16 1.62
N SER A 16 -13.49 -15.18 1.65
CA SER A 16 -13.93 -14.41 0.49
C SER A 16 -13.23 -13.05 0.34
N ASP A 17 -12.34 -12.67 1.25
CA ASP A 17 -11.67 -11.36 1.22
C ASP A 17 -10.46 -11.39 0.29
N ALA A 18 -10.46 -10.52 -0.72
CA ALA A 18 -9.34 -10.32 -1.64
C ALA A 18 -8.11 -9.69 -0.96
N SER A 19 -8.31 -9.10 0.22
CA SER A 19 -7.28 -8.45 1.03
C SER A 19 -6.38 -7.50 0.22
N PRO A 20 -6.97 -6.53 -0.50
CA PRO A 20 -6.18 -5.60 -1.28
C PRO A 20 -5.28 -4.74 -0.38
N PHE A 21 -4.14 -4.33 -0.93
CA PHE A 21 -3.17 -3.42 -0.31
C PHE A 21 -2.39 -2.64 -1.37
N PHE A 22 -1.84 -1.48 -0.99
CA PHE A 22 -0.86 -0.71 -1.77
C PHE A 22 0.27 -0.23 -0.86
N PHE A 23 1.18 0.58 -1.40
CA PHE A 23 2.18 1.27 -0.60
C PHE A 23 2.09 2.77 -0.80
N PHE A 24 2.20 3.56 0.26
CA PHE A 24 2.30 5.03 0.16
C PHE A 24 3.69 5.49 0.61
N ILE A 25 4.02 6.75 0.36
CA ILE A 25 5.27 7.36 0.80
C ILE A 25 4.98 8.18 2.05
N ASP A 26 5.51 7.74 3.19
CA ASP A 26 5.46 8.48 4.44
C ASP A 26 6.59 9.52 4.51
N ILE A 27 6.42 10.53 5.34
CA ILE A 27 7.38 11.62 5.52
C ILE A 27 8.17 11.52 6.81
N PHE A 28 7.73 10.70 7.77
CA PHE A 28 8.40 10.51 9.04
C PHE A 28 9.10 9.15 9.13
N PRO A 29 10.25 9.09 9.83
CA PRO A 29 10.88 7.82 10.15
C PRO A 29 10.00 7.00 11.09
N LEU A 30 10.22 5.68 11.09
CA LEU A 30 9.56 4.79 12.03
C LEU A 30 9.88 5.19 13.48
N ASP A 31 8.84 5.36 14.32
CA ASP A 31 9.02 5.62 15.74
C ASP A 31 9.52 4.37 16.47
N LEU A 32 10.81 4.37 16.77
CA LEU A 32 11.47 3.26 17.43
C LEU A 32 11.01 3.05 18.88
N LYS A 33 10.34 4.04 19.49
CA LYS A 33 9.83 3.94 20.87
C LYS A 33 8.70 2.92 21.00
N MET A 34 8.07 2.54 19.89
CA MET A 34 7.00 1.54 19.86
C MET A 34 7.51 0.09 19.96
N PHE A 35 8.83 -0.14 19.93
CA PHE A 35 9.41 -1.48 19.96
C PHE A 35 10.16 -1.74 21.28
N GLU A 36 9.59 -2.61 22.11
CA GLU A 36 10.10 -2.87 23.46
C GLU A 36 11.20 -3.94 23.50
N THR A 37 11.14 -4.92 22.60
CA THR A 37 12.10 -6.04 22.59
C THR A 37 13.35 -5.69 21.78
N SER A 38 14.50 -6.21 22.20
CA SER A 38 15.77 -6.04 21.47
C SER A 38 15.67 -6.55 20.02
N HIS A 39 15.01 -7.69 19.83
CA HIS A 39 14.74 -8.28 18.53
C HIS A 39 13.92 -7.34 17.63
N SER A 40 12.77 -6.88 18.10
CA SER A 40 11.92 -5.98 17.31
C SER A 40 12.60 -4.65 17.02
N LEU A 41 13.36 -4.12 18.00
CA LEU A 41 14.09 -2.87 17.84
C LEU A 41 15.22 -2.99 16.79
N ALA A 42 15.93 -4.12 16.76
CA ALA A 42 16.98 -4.36 15.76
C ALA A 42 16.41 -4.39 14.34
N LEU A 43 15.30 -5.10 14.15
CA LEU A 43 14.58 -5.15 12.88
C LEU A 43 14.01 -3.77 12.49
N ALA A 44 13.37 -3.06 13.43
CA ALA A 44 12.80 -1.74 13.19
C ALA A 44 13.86 -0.70 12.81
N LYS A 45 15.05 -0.77 13.41
CA LYS A 45 16.19 0.10 13.05
C LYS A 45 16.61 -0.05 11.60
N HIS A 46 16.58 -1.28 11.05
CA HIS A 46 16.98 -1.54 9.67
C HIS A 46 16.06 -0.82 8.68
N ILE A 47 14.75 -0.85 8.93
CA ILE A 47 13.74 -0.23 8.04
C ILE A 47 13.34 1.19 8.46
N LYS A 48 14.04 1.79 9.42
CA LYS A 48 13.65 3.07 10.03
C LYS A 48 13.47 4.19 9.00
N ASN A 49 14.41 4.28 8.06
CA ASN A 49 14.51 5.36 7.10
C ASN A 49 13.86 5.05 5.75
N ASN A 50 13.33 3.84 5.56
CA ASN A 50 12.58 3.50 4.35
C ASN A 50 11.21 4.20 4.42
N PRO A 51 10.86 5.15 3.54
CA PRO A 51 9.60 5.88 3.60
C PRO A 51 8.40 5.09 3.07
N ILE A 52 8.61 3.95 2.38
CA ILE A 52 7.54 3.26 1.66
C ILE A 52 6.77 2.34 2.61
N MET A 53 5.53 2.72 2.91
CA MET A 53 4.69 2.08 3.92
C MET A 53 3.56 1.25 3.30
N PRO A 54 3.38 -0.03 3.69
CA PRO A 54 2.26 -0.84 3.23
C PRO A 54 0.94 -0.39 3.87
N LEU A 55 -0.12 -0.30 3.07
CA LEU A 55 -1.46 0.01 3.54
C LEU A 55 -2.55 -0.88 2.91
N PRO A 56 -3.34 -1.59 3.72
CA PRO A 56 -3.04 -1.92 5.11
C PRO A 56 -1.88 -2.92 5.15
N MET A 57 -1.27 -3.10 6.31
CA MET A 57 -0.04 -3.88 6.42
C MET A 57 -0.21 -5.39 6.16
N ARG A 58 -1.42 -5.97 6.07
CA ARG A 58 -1.71 -7.39 5.71
C ARG A 58 -0.70 -8.46 6.22
N ILE A 59 -0.14 -8.28 7.41
CA ILE A 59 0.86 -9.18 8.01
C ILE A 59 0.34 -10.60 8.18
N ASP A 60 -0.98 -10.72 8.38
CA ASP A 60 -1.71 -11.98 8.54
C ASP A 60 -1.62 -12.84 7.28
N ARG A 61 -1.75 -12.22 6.10
CA ARG A 61 -1.68 -12.90 4.80
C ARG A 61 -0.27 -13.39 4.50
N VAL A 62 0.72 -12.53 4.70
CA VAL A 62 2.15 -12.87 4.56
C VAL A 62 2.53 -14.02 5.48
N PHE A 63 2.19 -13.94 6.77
CA PHE A 63 2.52 -14.94 7.77
C PHE A 63 1.91 -16.32 7.45
N ASN A 64 0.68 -16.34 6.94
CA ASN A 64 -0.04 -17.56 6.61
C ASN A 64 0.31 -18.13 5.22
N GLY A 65 0.95 -17.35 4.35
CA GLY A 65 1.18 -17.71 2.95
C GLY A 65 -0.06 -17.54 2.06
N GLU A 66 -1.02 -16.71 2.47
CA GLU A 66 -2.31 -16.54 1.79
C GLU A 66 -2.23 -15.36 0.83
N SER A 67 -2.71 -15.51 -0.41
CA SER A 67 -2.68 -14.46 -1.43
C SER A 67 -3.29 -13.13 -0.99
N SER A 68 -2.71 -12.03 -1.47
CA SER A 68 -3.28 -10.68 -1.41
C SER A 68 -3.41 -10.11 -2.82
N VAL A 69 -4.22 -9.06 -2.99
CA VAL A 69 -4.26 -8.28 -4.23
C VAL A 69 -3.43 -7.00 -4.07
N LEU A 70 -2.35 -6.87 -4.83
CA LEU A 70 -1.60 -5.61 -4.88
C LEU A 70 -2.34 -4.64 -5.81
N ILE A 71 -2.76 -3.49 -5.27
CA ILE A 71 -3.30 -2.38 -6.05
C ILE A 71 -2.14 -1.69 -6.77
N ARG A 72 -2.31 -1.43 -8.08
CA ARG A 72 -1.26 -0.87 -8.94
C ARG A 72 -1.84 0.31 -9.74
N PRO A 73 -1.12 1.42 -9.92
CA PRO A 73 -1.51 2.44 -10.88
C PRO A 73 -1.68 1.82 -12.27
N ASN A 74 -2.72 2.23 -13.00
CA ASN A 74 -3.00 1.74 -14.35
C ASN A 74 -2.09 2.37 -15.44
N SER A 75 -1.23 3.31 -15.04
CA SER A 75 -0.34 4.05 -15.93
C SER A 75 0.93 4.47 -15.18
N PRO A 76 2.02 4.79 -15.91
CA PRO A 76 3.22 5.34 -15.29
C PRO A 76 2.90 6.60 -14.48
N VAL A 77 3.51 6.70 -13.30
CA VAL A 77 3.27 7.79 -12.36
C VAL A 77 4.41 8.80 -12.49
N SER A 78 4.18 9.88 -13.23
CA SER A 78 5.14 10.96 -13.44
C SER A 78 4.56 12.34 -13.15
N PHE A 79 5.47 13.30 -12.93
CA PHE A 79 5.15 14.71 -12.77
C PHE A 79 6.28 15.61 -13.32
N PRO A 80 5.98 16.64 -14.12
CA PRO A 80 6.99 17.60 -14.58
C PRO A 80 7.41 18.54 -13.43
N LEU A 81 8.66 18.45 -12.99
CA LEU A 81 9.17 19.30 -11.90
C LEU A 81 9.42 20.73 -12.37
N ASN A 82 9.91 20.87 -13.60
CA ASN A 82 10.12 22.13 -14.31
C ASN A 82 10.11 21.88 -15.84
N GLU A 83 10.46 22.89 -16.65
CA GLU A 83 10.46 22.78 -18.12
C GLU A 83 11.40 21.68 -18.66
N SER A 84 12.47 21.37 -17.92
CA SER A 84 13.56 20.49 -18.37
C SER A 84 13.55 19.10 -17.71
N ILE A 85 12.82 18.91 -16.61
CA ILE A 85 12.90 17.69 -15.78
C ILE A 85 11.50 17.14 -15.50
N VAL A 86 11.35 15.84 -15.74
CA VAL A 86 10.18 15.03 -15.34
C VAL A 86 10.64 14.00 -14.30
N ALA A 87 9.99 13.97 -13.15
CA ALA A 87 10.14 12.90 -12.18
C ALA A 87 9.17 11.76 -12.51
N ILE A 88 9.62 10.52 -12.38
CA ILE A 88 8.80 9.32 -12.56
C ILE A 88 9.11 8.29 -11.48
N ILE A 89 8.09 7.60 -10.99
CA ILE A 89 8.28 6.48 -10.06
C ILE A 89 8.60 5.22 -10.85
N ASN A 90 9.71 4.59 -10.47
CA ASN A 90 10.10 3.28 -10.94
C ASN A 90 9.40 2.19 -10.10
N PRO A 91 8.47 1.39 -10.68
CA PRO A 91 7.64 0.45 -9.93
C PRO A 91 8.45 -0.63 -9.20
N ILE A 92 9.49 -1.18 -9.82
CA ILE A 92 10.25 -2.31 -9.25
C ILE A 92 10.95 -1.95 -7.93
N PRO A 93 11.83 -0.93 -7.86
CA PRO A 93 12.45 -0.53 -6.60
C PRO A 93 11.45 0.01 -5.58
N PHE A 94 10.37 0.68 -6.03
CA PHE A 94 9.28 1.11 -5.15
C PHE A 94 8.64 -0.08 -4.42
N LEU A 95 8.24 -1.11 -5.19
CA LEU A 95 7.64 -2.32 -4.66
C LEU A 95 8.63 -3.14 -3.83
N GLN A 96 9.89 -3.22 -4.25
CA GLN A 96 10.95 -3.92 -3.51
C GLN A 96 11.08 -3.39 -2.08
N LEU A 97 11.18 -2.07 -1.91
CA LEU A 97 11.28 -1.41 -0.60
C LEU A 97 9.98 -1.52 0.21
N GLY A 98 8.82 -1.41 -0.44
CA GLY A 98 7.54 -1.60 0.24
C GLY A 98 7.37 -3.02 0.78
N ILE A 99 7.68 -4.02 -0.06
CA ILE A 99 7.62 -5.44 0.32
C ILE A 99 8.64 -5.75 1.39
N GLU A 100 9.86 -5.20 1.31
CA GLU A 100 10.84 -5.31 2.38
C GLU A 100 10.25 -4.83 3.70
N LYS A 101 9.71 -3.61 3.75
CA LYS A 101 9.12 -3.05 4.97
C LYS A 101 7.98 -3.92 5.51
N LEU A 102 7.13 -4.43 4.62
CA LEU A 102 6.06 -5.38 4.95
C LEU A 102 6.58 -6.68 5.59
N LEU A 103 7.63 -7.29 5.03
CA LEU A 103 8.20 -8.53 5.56
C LEU A 103 8.85 -8.31 6.93
N PHE A 104 9.57 -7.21 7.11
CA PHE A 104 10.14 -6.83 8.41
C PHE A 104 9.05 -6.63 9.47
N PHE A 105 7.98 -5.91 9.14
CA PHE A 105 6.86 -5.75 10.07
C PHE A 105 6.14 -7.07 10.37
N THR A 106 6.05 -7.95 9.38
CA THR A 106 5.48 -9.29 9.58
C THR A 106 6.33 -10.10 10.57
N GLU A 107 7.66 -10.11 10.43
CA GLU A 107 8.55 -10.76 11.39
C GLU A 107 8.37 -10.17 12.80
N ILE A 108 8.47 -8.84 12.93
CA ILE A 108 8.32 -8.15 14.21
C ILE A 108 7.00 -8.54 14.90
N ARG A 109 5.87 -8.45 14.19
CA ARG A 109 4.55 -8.73 14.75
C ARG A 109 4.35 -10.21 15.04
N SER A 110 4.85 -11.09 14.18
CA SER A 110 4.76 -12.53 14.41
C SER A 110 5.55 -12.96 15.66
N HIS A 111 6.70 -12.34 15.90
CA HIS A 111 7.47 -12.59 17.10
C HIS A 111 6.77 -12.04 18.35
N GLN A 112 6.23 -10.81 18.29
CA GLN A 112 5.54 -10.18 19.41
C GLN A 112 4.25 -10.91 19.81
N GLU A 113 3.40 -11.25 18.84
CA GLU A 113 2.05 -11.77 19.11
C GLU A 113 2.01 -13.30 19.22
N LEU A 114 2.87 -14.00 18.47
CA LEU A 114 2.81 -15.46 18.34
C LEU A 114 4.07 -16.17 18.85
N LEU A 115 5.12 -15.43 19.22
CA LEU A 115 6.43 -15.97 19.60
C LEU A 115 6.99 -16.92 18.52
N ARG A 116 6.77 -16.56 17.25
CA ARG A 116 7.18 -17.34 16.08
C ARG A 116 7.80 -16.42 15.06
N SER A 117 8.86 -16.90 14.41
CA SER A 117 9.42 -16.24 13.23
C SER A 117 8.68 -16.63 11.96
N LEU A 118 8.79 -15.74 10.99
CA LEU A 118 8.29 -15.87 9.64
C LEU A 118 9.00 -17.03 8.93
N LYS A 119 8.21 -17.90 8.31
CA LYS A 119 8.76 -19.05 7.57
C LYS A 119 9.07 -18.65 6.14
N PRO A 120 10.29 -18.84 5.63
CA PRO A 120 10.65 -18.52 4.25
C PRO A 120 9.70 -19.15 3.21
N GLN A 121 9.26 -20.38 3.47
CA GLN A 121 8.30 -21.08 2.60
C GLN A 121 6.96 -20.35 2.51
N LYS A 122 6.45 -19.79 3.61
CA LYS A 122 5.17 -19.07 3.64
C LYS A 122 5.24 -17.75 2.90
N VAL A 123 6.36 -17.03 3.03
CA VAL A 123 6.59 -15.80 2.27
C VAL A 123 6.69 -16.06 0.77
N LYS A 124 7.39 -17.12 0.38
CA LYS A 124 7.46 -17.54 -1.03
C LYS A 124 6.08 -17.91 -1.58
N GLU A 125 5.32 -18.71 -0.83
CA GLU A 125 3.94 -19.07 -1.19
C GLU A 125 3.05 -17.82 -1.34
N TRP A 126 3.11 -16.89 -0.38
CA TRP A 126 2.39 -15.61 -0.47
C TRP A 126 2.75 -14.82 -1.72
N TRP A 127 4.05 -14.65 -1.99
CA TRP A 127 4.51 -13.81 -3.10
C TRP A 127 4.15 -14.40 -4.47
N GLU A 128 4.39 -15.70 -4.65
CA GLU A 128 4.05 -16.42 -5.89
C GLU A 128 2.55 -16.33 -6.17
N ASN A 129 1.72 -16.46 -5.14
CA ASN A 129 0.28 -16.34 -5.28
C ASN A 129 -0.20 -14.89 -5.45
N THR A 130 0.57 -13.88 -5.01
CA THR A 130 0.16 -12.46 -5.03
C THR A 130 0.59 -11.75 -6.30
N ARG A 131 1.81 -12.01 -6.79
CA ARG A 131 2.41 -11.26 -7.91
C ARG A 131 1.65 -11.39 -9.23
N TYR A 132 0.92 -12.48 -9.41
CA TYR A 132 0.12 -12.77 -10.60
C TYR A 132 -1.35 -12.34 -10.48
N LEU A 133 -1.78 -11.88 -9.32
CA LEU A 133 -3.15 -11.40 -9.13
C LEU A 133 -3.27 -9.95 -9.55
N TYR A 134 -4.37 -9.67 -10.24
CA TYR A 134 -4.83 -8.33 -10.57
C TYR A 134 -6.29 -8.21 -10.15
N GLY A 135 -6.59 -7.29 -9.25
CA GLY A 135 -7.97 -6.92 -8.93
C GLY A 135 -8.34 -5.66 -9.68
N ASN A 136 -9.48 -5.68 -10.38
CA ASN A 136 -9.99 -4.50 -11.08
C ASN A 136 -10.50 -3.47 -10.06
N LEU A 137 -9.63 -2.54 -9.68
CA LEU A 137 -9.86 -1.58 -8.60
C LEU A 137 -9.76 -0.14 -9.12
N ARG A 138 -10.22 0.08 -10.35
CA ARG A 138 -10.02 1.31 -11.15
C ARG A 138 -10.01 2.62 -10.35
N GLN A 139 -11.04 2.90 -9.55
CA GLN A 139 -11.09 4.15 -8.81
C GLN A 139 -9.97 4.28 -7.76
N ILE A 140 -9.62 3.18 -7.10
CA ILE A 140 -8.53 3.13 -6.12
C ILE A 140 -7.17 3.20 -6.81
N GLU A 141 -7.03 2.60 -7.99
CA GLU A 141 -5.80 2.71 -8.80
C GLU A 141 -5.53 4.15 -9.24
N GLU A 142 -6.58 4.87 -9.64
CA GLU A 142 -6.53 6.30 -9.96
C GLU A 142 -6.16 7.14 -8.73
N ASP A 143 -6.83 6.91 -7.59
CA ASP A 143 -6.52 7.60 -6.34
C ASP A 143 -5.09 7.29 -5.87
N PHE A 144 -4.63 6.05 -6.02
CA PHE A 144 -3.27 5.64 -5.69
C PHE A 144 -2.25 6.38 -6.57
N SER A 145 -2.50 6.48 -7.88
CA SER A 145 -1.67 7.31 -8.75
C SER A 145 -1.66 8.77 -8.30
N ALA A 146 -2.77 9.30 -7.81
CA ALA A 146 -2.85 10.68 -7.33
C ALA A 146 -2.04 10.88 -6.04
N PHE A 147 -2.07 9.93 -5.09
CA PHE A 147 -1.25 9.99 -3.86
C PHE A 147 0.24 10.05 -4.19
N LEU A 148 0.69 9.20 -5.11
CA LEU A 148 2.08 9.18 -5.54
C LEU A 148 2.48 10.44 -6.32
N LYS A 149 1.60 10.94 -7.20
CA LYS A 149 1.82 12.21 -7.92
C LYS A 149 1.90 13.39 -6.95
N ALA A 150 1.11 13.40 -5.89
CA ALA A 150 1.17 14.44 -4.87
C ALA A 150 2.57 14.53 -4.27
N TYR A 151 3.20 13.40 -3.93
CA TYR A 151 4.57 13.37 -3.40
C TYR A 151 5.60 13.91 -4.41
N LEU A 152 5.47 13.56 -5.69
CA LEU A 152 6.35 14.09 -6.75
C LEU A 152 6.17 15.61 -6.92
N TYR A 153 4.91 16.06 -6.93
CA TYR A 153 4.54 17.46 -7.16
C TYR A 153 4.99 18.39 -6.04
N THR A 154 4.97 17.93 -4.79
CA THR A 154 5.32 18.75 -3.63
C THR A 154 6.75 18.48 -3.17
N ILE A 155 7.01 17.32 -2.56
CA ILE A 155 8.24 17.05 -1.82
C ILE A 155 9.44 16.94 -2.77
N ILE A 156 9.33 16.16 -3.84
CA ILE A 156 10.45 16.01 -4.79
C ILE A 156 10.71 17.30 -5.54
N LYS A 157 9.66 18.01 -5.93
CA LYS A 157 9.81 19.32 -6.56
C LYS A 157 10.55 20.29 -5.64
N ALA A 158 10.18 20.35 -4.36
CA ALA A 158 10.84 21.20 -3.38
C ALA A 158 12.30 20.80 -3.16
N GLU A 159 12.61 19.50 -3.08
CA GLU A 159 13.98 19.00 -2.98
C GLU A 159 14.86 19.44 -4.17
N ILE A 160 14.34 19.30 -5.39
CA ILE A 160 15.10 19.63 -6.60
C ILE A 160 15.27 21.14 -6.79
N ASN A 161 14.30 21.93 -6.35
CA ASN A 161 14.34 23.39 -6.46
C ASN A 161 14.94 24.08 -5.21
N GLU A 162 15.43 23.30 -4.24
CA GLU A 162 15.95 23.81 -2.95
C GLU A 162 14.93 24.70 -2.19
N GLU A 163 13.65 24.32 -2.24
CA GLU A 163 12.54 25.01 -1.57
C GLU A 163 12.28 24.46 -0.14
N ASP A 164 11.33 25.04 0.59
CA ASP A 164 10.97 24.61 1.94
C ASP A 164 10.30 23.21 1.95
N ILE A 165 11.08 22.20 2.32
CA ILE A 165 10.63 20.81 2.46
C ILE A 165 9.52 20.67 3.52
N THR A 166 9.52 21.48 4.58
CA THR A 166 8.51 21.35 5.63
C THR A 166 7.15 21.85 5.13
N GLY A 167 7.13 23.00 4.45
CA GLY A 167 5.95 23.50 3.75
C GLY A 167 5.44 22.52 2.70
N ALA A 168 6.34 21.95 1.89
CA ALA A 168 5.98 20.94 0.88
C ALA A 168 5.42 19.65 1.49
N ALA A 169 5.91 19.24 2.67
CA ALA A 169 5.39 18.09 3.40
C ALA A 169 3.98 18.34 3.96
N ILE A 170 3.69 19.56 4.43
CA ILE A 170 2.33 19.96 4.82
C ILE A 170 1.40 19.87 3.60
N GLU A 171 1.78 20.47 2.48
CA GLU A 171 0.98 20.46 1.24
C GLU A 171 0.72 19.02 0.75
N TYR A 172 1.74 18.16 0.78
CA TYR A 172 1.59 16.73 0.47
C TYR A 172 0.49 16.07 1.32
N CYS A 173 0.58 16.20 2.65
CA CYS A 173 -0.37 15.60 3.56
C CYS A 173 -1.78 16.17 3.39
N GLU A 174 -1.91 17.47 3.13
CA GLU A 174 -3.19 18.11 2.87
C GLU A 174 -3.85 17.60 1.58
N ILE A 175 -3.10 17.45 0.49
CA ILE A 175 -3.61 16.91 -0.78
C ILE A 175 -4.15 15.48 -0.56
N VAL A 176 -3.37 14.59 0.05
CA VAL A 176 -3.77 13.20 0.29
C VAL A 176 -4.97 13.13 1.24
N ASN A 177 -4.94 13.89 2.35
CA ASN A 177 -6.06 14.00 3.29
C ASN A 177 -7.34 14.45 2.58
N ASN A 178 -7.26 15.46 1.72
CA ASN A 178 -8.42 15.98 0.99
C ASN A 178 -9.01 14.95 0.02
N ILE A 179 -8.16 14.20 -0.71
CA ILE A 179 -8.63 13.10 -1.57
C ILE A 179 -9.38 12.06 -0.73
N CYS A 180 -8.79 11.57 0.37
CA CYS A 180 -9.46 10.58 1.24
C CYS A 180 -10.76 11.13 1.82
N LYS A 181 -10.74 12.36 2.35
CA LYS A 181 -11.92 13.03 2.92
C LYS A 181 -13.04 13.16 1.90
N GLU A 182 -12.74 13.59 0.68
CA GLU A 182 -13.73 13.70 -0.38
C GLU A 182 -14.36 12.36 -0.73
N ARG A 183 -13.56 11.29 -0.83
CA ARG A 183 -14.08 9.94 -1.10
C ARG A 183 -15.04 9.48 -0.01
N MET A 184 -14.66 9.67 1.26
CA MET A 184 -15.50 9.31 2.40
C MET A 184 -16.76 10.17 2.52
N LEU A 185 -16.69 11.47 2.22
CA LEU A 185 -17.86 12.35 2.19
C LEU A 185 -18.83 12.02 1.06
N LYS A 186 -18.31 11.68 -0.14
CA LYS A 186 -19.13 11.22 -1.27
C LYS A 186 -19.79 9.86 -0.97
N ASN A 187 -19.19 9.06 -0.07
CA ASN A 187 -19.64 7.73 0.34
C ASN A 187 -19.99 6.84 -0.88
N LYS A 188 -19.17 6.92 -1.91
CA LYS A 188 -19.37 6.21 -3.17
C LYS A 188 -18.03 5.84 -3.77
N ILE A 189 -17.96 4.65 -4.33
CA ILE A 189 -16.82 4.16 -5.10
C ILE A 189 -17.32 3.47 -6.36
N LEU A 190 -16.60 3.65 -7.46
CA LEU A 190 -16.88 2.98 -8.71
C LEU A 190 -16.24 1.58 -8.67
N VAL A 191 -17.04 0.55 -8.91
CA VAL A 191 -16.59 -0.83 -9.09
C VAL A 191 -16.92 -1.29 -10.49
N GLU A 192 -16.07 -2.14 -11.04
CA GLU A 192 -16.25 -2.72 -12.37
C GLU A 192 -16.15 -4.24 -12.26
N ILE A 193 -17.24 -4.92 -12.62
CA ILE A 193 -17.35 -6.39 -12.57
C ILE A 193 -17.95 -6.84 -13.90
N LYS A 194 -17.23 -7.68 -14.66
CA LYS A 194 -17.71 -8.25 -15.93
C LYS A 194 -18.28 -7.17 -16.87
N ASP A 195 -17.54 -6.08 -17.05
CA ASP A 195 -17.91 -4.90 -17.85
C ASP A 195 -19.10 -4.08 -17.35
N SER A 196 -19.70 -4.44 -16.21
CA SER A 196 -20.70 -3.62 -15.55
C SER A 196 -20.03 -2.68 -14.57
N GLN A 197 -20.22 -1.38 -14.77
CA GLN A 197 -19.79 -0.36 -13.83
C GLN A 197 -20.94 0.02 -12.89
N GLU A 198 -20.69 -0.06 -11.59
CA GLU A 198 -21.66 0.33 -10.57
C GLU A 198 -21.01 1.28 -9.56
N SER A 199 -21.78 2.27 -9.09
CA SER A 199 -21.37 3.09 -7.96
C SER A 199 -21.96 2.53 -6.67
N VAL A 200 -21.11 1.96 -5.84
CA VAL A 200 -21.48 1.33 -4.57
C VAL A 200 -21.08 2.20 -3.39
N LYS A 201 -21.74 2.04 -2.23
CA LYS A 201 -21.43 2.81 -1.02
C LYS A 201 -20.18 2.29 -0.33
N LEU A 202 -19.42 3.19 0.29
CA LEU A 202 -18.28 2.84 1.15
C LEU A 202 -18.73 2.40 2.54
N TYR A 203 -19.82 2.99 3.04
CA TYR A 203 -20.45 2.65 4.31
C TYR A 203 -21.96 2.90 4.29
N ARG A 204 -22.66 2.28 5.24
CA ARG A 204 -24.06 2.59 5.58
C ARG A 204 -24.15 3.31 6.91
N GLU A 205 -25.09 4.24 6.97
CA GLU A 205 -25.47 4.92 8.20
C GLU A 205 -26.60 4.16 8.90
N LYS A 206 -26.42 3.88 10.18
CA LYS A 206 -27.43 3.23 11.03
C LYS A 206 -27.73 4.13 12.23
N LYS A 207 -28.99 4.52 12.39
CA LYS A 207 -29.44 5.23 13.60
C LYS A 207 -29.63 4.23 14.72
N THR A 208 -28.77 4.27 15.73
CA THR A 208 -28.90 3.46 16.94
C THR A 208 -29.43 4.30 18.10
N LYS A 209 -30.14 3.65 19.02
CA LYS A 209 -30.61 4.26 20.26
C LYS A 209 -29.78 3.69 21.38
N ASN A 210 -28.90 4.50 21.95
CA ASN A 210 -28.09 4.11 23.10
C ASN A 210 -28.65 4.79 24.35
N ARG A 211 -28.69 4.06 25.46
CA ARG A 211 -29.13 4.60 26.74
C ARG A 211 -27.90 5.15 27.46
N GLU A 212 -27.78 6.47 27.51
CA GLU A 212 -26.74 7.13 28.28
C GLU A 212 -27.37 7.65 29.58
N LYS A 213 -26.96 7.05 30.70
CA LYS A 213 -27.60 7.25 32.03
C LYS A 213 -29.09 6.89 31.98
N LEU A 214 -29.98 7.88 32.06
CA LEU A 214 -31.45 7.74 32.04
C LEU A 214 -32.08 8.23 30.72
N ASN A 215 -31.31 8.81 29.81
CA ASN A 215 -31.81 9.37 28.55
C ASN A 215 -31.51 8.44 27.37
N ILE A 216 -32.44 8.36 26.42
CA ILE A 216 -32.22 7.68 25.14
C ILE A 216 -31.59 8.69 24.19
N VAL A 217 -30.31 8.50 23.88
CA VAL A 217 -29.59 9.29 22.89
C VAL A 217 -29.64 8.55 21.55
N LYS A 218 -30.04 9.25 20.49
CA LYS A 218 -29.93 8.72 19.13
C LYS A 218 -28.55 9.05 18.60
N LYS A 219 -27.75 8.03 18.29
CA LYS A 219 -26.44 8.18 17.66
C LYS A 219 -26.50 7.63 16.24
N MET A 220 -25.75 8.25 15.34
CA MET A 220 -25.51 7.72 14.00
C MET A 220 -24.24 6.89 14.05
N GLU A 221 -24.34 5.63 13.64
CA GLU A 221 -23.21 4.72 13.49
C GLU A 221 -22.93 4.51 12.00
N TYR A 222 -21.64 4.51 11.65
CA TYR A 222 -21.16 4.25 10.29
C TYR A 222 -20.61 2.83 10.25
N HIS A 223 -21.13 2.02 9.33
CA HIS A 223 -20.68 0.64 9.15
C HIS A 223 -20.06 0.48 7.75
N PRO A 224 -18.78 0.10 7.65
CA PRO A 224 -18.14 -0.17 6.37
C PRO A 224 -18.94 -1.20 5.55
N GLU A 225 -19.03 -0.96 4.24
CA GLU A 225 -19.66 -1.91 3.31
C GLU A 225 -18.61 -2.85 2.69
N LEU A 226 -19.03 -4.10 2.50
CA LEU A 226 -18.28 -5.07 1.72
C LEU A 226 -18.72 -4.95 0.27
N ILE A 227 -17.77 -4.73 -0.63
CA ILE A 227 -18.04 -4.60 -2.05
C ILE A 227 -17.36 -5.74 -2.80
N ASP A 228 -17.97 -6.12 -3.91
CA ASP A 228 -17.47 -7.17 -4.78
C ASP A 228 -16.46 -6.57 -5.78
N ILE A 229 -15.40 -7.33 -6.07
CA ILE A 229 -14.39 -7.00 -7.11
C ILE A 229 -14.09 -8.21 -7.96
N GLU A 230 -13.76 -7.92 -9.21
CA GLU A 230 -13.24 -8.91 -10.13
C GLU A 230 -11.73 -9.07 -9.95
N VAL A 231 -11.30 -10.31 -9.73
CA VAL A 231 -9.89 -10.68 -9.58
C VAL A 231 -9.52 -11.65 -10.68
N PHE A 232 -8.42 -11.35 -11.36
CA PHE A 232 -7.82 -12.15 -12.42
C PHE A 232 -6.56 -12.82 -11.88
N ASN A 233 -6.36 -14.09 -12.23
CA ASN A 233 -5.14 -14.82 -11.93
C ASN A 233 -4.38 -15.15 -13.22
N PHE A 234 -3.16 -14.62 -13.33
CA PHE A 234 -2.31 -14.79 -14.50
C PHE A 234 -1.18 -15.82 -14.30
N SER A 235 -1.26 -16.68 -13.28
CA SER A 235 -0.22 -17.67 -12.97
C SER A 235 0.12 -18.59 -14.13
N ASP A 236 -0.87 -18.95 -14.96
CA ASP A 236 -0.74 -20.03 -15.95
C ASP A 236 -0.28 -19.54 -17.34
N ILE A 237 -0.35 -18.23 -17.58
CA ILE A 237 -0.26 -17.61 -18.91
C ILE A 237 0.73 -16.45 -18.99
N ARG A 238 1.43 -16.15 -17.88
CA ARG A 238 2.24 -14.95 -17.64
C ARG A 238 1.39 -13.69 -17.54
N PHE A 239 1.91 -12.69 -16.83
CA PHE A 239 1.22 -11.42 -16.64
C PHE A 239 1.06 -10.70 -17.99
N PRO A 240 -0.16 -10.26 -18.38
CA PRO A 240 -0.40 -9.62 -19.67
C PRO A 240 0.41 -8.32 -19.81
N ASN A 241 0.77 -7.98 -21.04
CA ASN A 241 1.40 -6.69 -21.30
C ASN A 241 0.35 -5.56 -21.32
N LYS A 242 0.78 -4.28 -21.25
CA LYS A 242 -0.12 -3.12 -21.26
C LYS A 242 -1.15 -3.14 -22.40
N ASN A 243 -0.73 -3.55 -23.59
CA ASN A 243 -1.59 -3.53 -24.77
C ASN A 243 -2.71 -4.57 -24.64
N ASP A 244 -2.46 -5.67 -23.94
CA ASP A 244 -3.46 -6.70 -23.66
C ASP A 244 -4.57 -6.20 -22.72
N PHE A 245 -4.24 -5.33 -21.76
CA PHE A 245 -5.21 -4.64 -20.90
C PHE A 245 -6.12 -3.70 -21.72
N ASN A 246 -5.55 -2.96 -22.67
CA ASN A 246 -6.30 -2.02 -23.51
C ASN A 246 -7.16 -2.72 -24.58
N ASN A 247 -6.75 -3.90 -25.05
CA ASN A 247 -7.41 -4.62 -26.14
C ASN A 247 -8.52 -5.57 -25.68
N ASN A 248 -9.01 -5.46 -24.44
CA ASN A 248 -10.03 -6.34 -23.87
C ASN A 248 -9.65 -7.85 -23.86
N ILE A 249 -8.38 -8.20 -24.04
CA ILE A 249 -7.94 -9.62 -24.05
C ILE A 249 -8.15 -10.25 -22.67
N ILE A 250 -8.05 -9.44 -21.62
CA ILE A 250 -8.33 -9.83 -20.23
C ILE A 250 -9.74 -10.38 -20.03
N LYS A 251 -10.70 -9.97 -20.86
CA LYS A 251 -12.10 -10.47 -20.77
C LYS A 251 -12.23 -11.96 -21.08
N ASN A 252 -11.24 -12.53 -21.77
CA ASN A 252 -11.21 -13.96 -22.08
C ASN A 252 -10.50 -14.79 -20.99
N HIS A 253 -9.98 -14.15 -19.93
CA HIS A 253 -9.34 -14.84 -18.82
C HIS A 253 -10.34 -15.18 -17.73
N GLU A 254 -10.09 -16.31 -17.07
CA GLU A 254 -10.89 -16.74 -15.93
C GLU A 254 -10.70 -15.74 -14.79
N SER A 255 -11.81 -15.09 -14.41
CA SER A 255 -11.89 -14.19 -13.28
C SER A 255 -12.80 -14.80 -12.21
N TYR A 256 -12.57 -14.40 -10.97
CA TYR A 256 -13.48 -14.70 -9.87
C TYR A 256 -13.85 -13.43 -9.11
N VAL A 257 -15.00 -13.48 -8.45
CA VAL A 257 -15.48 -12.36 -7.63
C VAL A 257 -15.05 -12.56 -6.18
N ALA A 258 -14.40 -11.56 -5.61
CA ALA A 258 -13.99 -11.53 -4.22
C ALA A 258 -14.51 -10.26 -3.54
N LYS A 259 -14.55 -10.26 -2.20
CA LYS A 259 -15.03 -9.12 -1.41
C LYS A 259 -13.88 -8.31 -0.87
N TYR A 260 -14.09 -7.02 -0.64
CA TYR A 260 -13.18 -6.21 0.17
C TYR A 260 -13.90 -5.01 0.81
N ILE A 261 -13.21 -4.34 1.74
CA ILE A 261 -13.72 -3.15 2.42
C ILE A 261 -12.84 -1.94 2.02
N PRO A 262 -13.24 -1.15 1.02
CA PRO A 262 -12.45 -0.01 0.52
C PRO A 262 -12.25 1.08 1.56
N LEU A 263 -13.24 1.30 2.44
CA LEU A 263 -13.23 2.40 3.40
C LEU A 263 -11.98 2.39 4.27
N LEU A 264 -11.49 1.21 4.67
CA LEU A 264 -10.34 1.07 5.55
C LEU A 264 -9.07 1.70 4.95
N LEU A 265 -8.90 1.63 3.62
CA LEU A 265 -7.76 2.26 2.95
C LEU A 265 -7.77 3.78 3.09
N TYR A 266 -8.94 4.38 2.89
CA TYR A 266 -9.09 5.83 2.96
C TYR A 266 -9.05 6.33 4.40
N ASP A 267 -9.66 5.60 5.33
CA ASP A 267 -9.69 5.93 6.75
C ASP A 267 -8.28 5.89 7.36
N ASP A 268 -7.56 4.76 7.18
CA ASP A 268 -6.20 4.59 7.69
C ASP A 268 -5.23 5.63 7.08
N LEU A 269 -5.32 5.88 5.77
CA LEU A 269 -4.46 6.87 5.12
C LEU A 269 -4.78 8.29 5.57
N GLN A 270 -6.07 8.62 5.75
CA GLN A 270 -6.47 9.93 6.23
C GLN A 270 -5.97 10.17 7.65
N GLU A 271 -6.13 9.20 8.54
CA GLU A 271 -5.63 9.28 9.92
C GLU A 271 -4.11 9.53 9.93
N CYS A 272 -3.36 8.80 9.12
CA CYS A 272 -1.92 9.00 8.97
C CYS A 272 -1.58 10.42 8.52
N MET A 273 -2.25 10.95 7.48
CA MET A 273 -1.98 12.31 7.01
C MET A 273 -2.34 13.38 8.05
N ILE A 274 -3.45 13.22 8.77
CA ILE A 274 -3.85 14.14 9.86
C ILE A 274 -2.83 14.12 11.01
N GLN A 275 -2.37 12.93 11.39
CA GLN A 275 -1.33 12.78 12.39
C GLN A 275 -0.03 13.46 11.95
N ASN A 276 0.36 13.26 10.69
CA ASN A 276 1.57 13.85 10.12
C ASN A 276 1.51 15.38 10.11
N ILE A 277 0.38 15.97 9.71
CA ILE A 277 0.14 17.43 9.79
C ILE A 277 0.32 17.91 11.24
N SER A 278 -0.28 17.22 12.22
CA SER A 278 -0.13 17.62 13.62
C SER A 278 1.31 17.55 14.14
N LEU A 279 2.12 16.61 13.63
CA LEU A 279 3.54 16.49 13.97
C LEU A 279 4.37 17.60 13.32
N LEU A 280 4.08 17.95 12.06
CA LEU A 280 4.68 19.06 11.34
C LEU A 280 4.43 20.40 12.04
N GLU A 281 3.18 20.68 12.41
CA GLU A 281 2.81 21.93 13.13
C GLU A 281 3.52 22.09 14.46
N LYS A 282 3.86 20.98 15.13
CA LYS A 282 4.55 20.99 16.43
C LYS A 282 6.08 20.97 16.30
N ASN A 283 6.64 20.76 15.11
CA ASN A 283 8.09 20.61 14.87
C ASN A 283 8.77 19.59 15.79
N VAL A 284 8.12 18.45 16.05
CA VAL A 284 8.57 17.46 17.07
C VAL A 284 9.50 16.40 16.49
N THR A 285 9.41 16.14 15.19
CA THR A 285 10.08 15.01 14.54
C THR A 285 10.80 15.46 13.27
N GLU A 286 12.00 14.94 13.06
CA GLU A 286 12.76 15.16 11.83
C GLU A 286 12.13 14.41 10.66
N LEU A 287 12.06 15.06 9.50
CA LEU A 287 11.53 14.48 8.26
C LEU A 287 12.53 13.50 7.65
N LEU A 288 12.01 12.51 6.93
CA LEU A 288 12.84 11.67 6.06
C LEU A 288 13.39 12.51 4.91
N ASN A 289 14.66 12.32 4.60
CA ASN A 289 15.30 12.98 3.47
C ASN A 289 14.76 12.39 2.14
N PRO A 290 14.12 13.19 1.26
CA PRO A 290 13.59 12.72 -0.02
C PRO A 290 14.66 12.14 -0.94
N SER A 291 15.93 12.56 -0.80
CA SER A 291 17.07 12.03 -1.54
C SER A 291 17.22 10.50 -1.40
N PHE A 292 16.75 9.90 -0.30
CA PHE A 292 16.72 8.43 -0.15
C PHE A 292 16.02 7.74 -1.33
N LEU A 293 14.92 8.30 -1.83
CA LEU A 293 14.16 7.73 -2.94
C LEU A 293 14.88 7.90 -4.29
N LEU A 294 15.64 8.98 -4.45
CA LEU A 294 16.47 9.22 -5.63
C LEU A 294 17.67 8.27 -5.65
N GLU A 295 18.38 8.14 -4.52
CA GLU A 295 19.55 7.26 -4.35
C GLU A 295 19.21 5.79 -4.58
N ASN A 296 18.00 5.36 -4.20
CA ASN A 296 17.52 4.00 -4.39
C ASN A 296 16.82 3.77 -5.74
N ASN A 297 16.91 4.74 -6.68
CA ASN A 297 16.27 4.69 -8.00
C ASN A 297 14.75 4.45 -7.95
N VAL A 298 14.10 4.75 -6.83
CA VAL A 298 12.64 4.69 -6.69
C VAL A 298 12.02 5.81 -7.52
N ILE A 299 12.64 6.98 -7.49
CA ILE A 299 12.26 8.14 -8.28
C ILE A 299 13.41 8.44 -9.23
N ILE A 300 13.08 8.52 -10.51
CA ILE A 300 14.05 8.78 -11.58
C ILE A 300 13.73 10.14 -12.19
N LEU A 301 14.78 10.94 -12.38
CA LEU A 301 14.70 12.23 -13.05
C LEU A 301 15.06 12.04 -14.52
N LEU A 302 14.16 12.43 -15.41
CA LEU A 302 14.32 12.35 -16.85
C LEU A 302 14.34 13.75 -17.45
N HIS A 303 15.21 13.97 -18.45
CA HIS A 303 15.24 15.24 -19.18
C HIS A 303 14.11 15.32 -20.21
N SER A 304 13.21 16.29 -20.07
CA SER A 304 11.98 16.44 -20.85
C SER A 304 12.21 16.47 -22.36
N GLU A 305 13.28 17.12 -22.82
CA GLU A 305 13.65 17.23 -24.25
C GLU A 305 13.95 15.89 -24.93
N LYS A 306 14.15 14.82 -24.14
CA LYS A 306 14.55 13.48 -24.62
C LYS A 306 13.50 12.42 -24.35
N ILE A 307 12.32 12.78 -23.83
CA ILE A 307 11.28 11.81 -23.47
C ILE A 307 10.35 11.63 -24.66
N GLU A 308 10.41 10.46 -25.30
CA GLU A 308 9.32 10.00 -26.14
C GLU A 308 8.26 9.28 -25.28
N ASP A 309 7.00 9.24 -25.71
CA ASP A 309 5.93 8.52 -24.98
C ASP A 309 6.29 7.04 -24.74
N ASN A 310 7.08 6.44 -25.63
CA ASN A 310 7.59 5.08 -25.48
C ASN A 310 8.58 4.93 -24.31
N ASP A 311 9.30 5.98 -23.93
CA ASP A 311 10.26 5.94 -22.83
C ASP A 311 9.60 5.87 -21.46
N LEU A 312 8.38 6.40 -21.32
CA LEU A 312 7.61 6.32 -20.07
C LEU A 312 6.98 4.94 -19.87
N ASN A 313 6.67 4.23 -20.97
CA ASN A 313 6.05 2.91 -20.93
C ASN A 313 6.91 1.85 -20.24
N LYS A 314 8.24 2.05 -20.14
CA LYS A 314 9.12 1.14 -19.39
C LYS A 314 8.87 1.15 -17.88
N TYR A 315 8.20 2.18 -17.36
CA TYR A 315 7.84 2.31 -15.95
C TYR A 315 6.36 1.99 -15.69
N ASN A 316 5.81 1.08 -16.49
CA ASN A 316 4.46 0.61 -16.26
C ASN A 316 4.41 -0.35 -15.06
N TRP A 317 3.34 -0.23 -14.28
CA TRP A 317 3.07 -1.06 -13.11
C TRP A 317 2.32 -2.36 -13.44
N LEU A 318 1.70 -2.42 -14.62
CA LEU A 318 1.06 -3.62 -15.17
C LEU A 318 2.12 -4.51 -15.84
N SER A 319 2.97 -5.11 -15.02
CA SER A 319 4.07 -5.98 -15.44
C SER A 319 4.20 -7.20 -14.51
N ASP A 320 4.95 -8.21 -14.96
CA ASP A 320 5.41 -9.28 -14.09
C ASP A 320 6.37 -8.70 -13.05
N LEU A 321 6.05 -8.89 -11.77
CA LEU A 321 6.85 -8.41 -10.64
C LEU A 321 7.96 -9.39 -10.27
N SER A 322 8.40 -10.23 -11.20
CA SER A 322 9.45 -11.24 -10.99
C SER A 322 10.79 -10.66 -10.55
N GLU A 323 11.05 -9.38 -10.82
CA GLU A 323 12.27 -8.69 -10.42
C GLU A 323 12.37 -8.39 -8.92
N VAL A 324 11.26 -8.47 -8.18
CA VAL A 324 11.26 -8.31 -6.72
C VAL A 324 12.00 -9.48 -6.06
N ASN A 325 13.09 -9.17 -5.38
CA ASN A 325 13.97 -10.14 -4.73
C ASN A 325 13.52 -10.47 -3.29
N ILE A 326 12.52 -11.32 -3.17
CA ILE A 326 12.03 -11.82 -1.86
C ILE A 326 13.13 -12.55 -1.07
N GLN A 327 13.97 -13.33 -1.75
CA GLN A 327 15.01 -14.11 -1.06
C GLN A 327 16.06 -13.19 -0.42
N GLY A 328 16.42 -12.09 -1.08
CA GLY A 328 17.32 -11.08 -0.55
C GLY A 328 16.79 -10.48 0.76
N VAL A 329 15.51 -10.11 0.80
CA VAL A 329 14.87 -9.58 2.01
C VAL A 329 14.90 -10.61 3.15
N LEU A 330 14.52 -11.86 2.88
CA LEU A 330 14.52 -12.93 3.89
C LEU A 330 15.92 -13.19 4.46
N ASN A 331 16.95 -13.10 3.63
CA ASN A 331 18.34 -13.23 4.07
C ASN A 331 18.73 -12.06 4.98
N SER A 332 18.35 -10.82 4.65
CA SER A 332 18.59 -9.63 5.48
C SER A 332 17.95 -9.77 6.87
N ILE A 333 16.68 -10.18 6.93
CA ILE A 333 15.98 -10.44 8.20
C ILE A 333 16.73 -11.48 9.03
N THR A 334 17.15 -12.60 8.41
CA THR A 334 17.85 -13.69 9.12
C THR A 334 19.19 -13.23 9.69
N GLN A 335 19.97 -12.46 8.94
CA GLN A 335 21.27 -11.94 9.36
C GLN A 335 21.17 -10.99 10.56
N ILE A 336 20.08 -10.23 10.67
CA ILE A 336 19.86 -9.33 11.81
C ILE A 336 19.50 -10.12 13.08
N ILE A 337 18.80 -11.24 12.92
CA ILE A 337 18.33 -12.08 14.04
C ILE A 337 19.43 -12.99 14.56
N ILE A 338 20.27 -13.50 13.66
CA ILE A 338 21.41 -14.39 13.96
C ILE A 338 22.69 -13.63 13.57
N PRO A 339 23.19 -12.74 14.46
CA PRO A 339 24.35 -11.90 14.17
C PRO A 339 25.66 -12.68 14.00
#